data_AF-A0A2I0UZ34-F1
#
_entry.id   AF-A0A2I0UZ34-F1
#
_cell.length_a   1.000
_cell.length_b   1.000
_cell.length_c   1.000
_cell.angle_alpha   90.00
_cell.angle_beta   90.00
_cell.angle_gamma   90.00
#
_symmetry.space_group_name_H-M   'P 1'
#
loop_
_entity.id
_entity.type
_entity.pdbx_description
1 polymer ?
#
loop_
_entity_poly.entity_id
_entity_poly.type
_entity_poly.pdbx_seq_one_letter_code
_entity_poly.pdbx_strand_id
1 'polypeptide(L)' 'MEIAQNLIVNAVKATVKGMSLEEVESILGIGEFGGDMTTPNATTETYWYEGVSGGSAQLIFYNGTLGMKEEFGLQ' A
#
# COMPACT_ATOMS: atom_id res chain seq x y z
N MET A 1 -13.29 -15.56 -9.25
CA MET A 1 -13.04 -14.18 -8.74
C MET A 1 -12.47 -14.19 -7.32
N GLU A 2 -12.68 -15.25 -6.52
CA GLU A 2 -12.15 -15.39 -5.14
C GLU A 2 -10.60 -15.53 -5.06
N ILE A 3 -9.97 -16.09 -6.11
CA ILE A 3 -8.51 -16.32 -6.15
C ILE A 3 -7.72 -15.01 -6.17
N ALA A 4 -8.14 -14.01 -6.95
CA ALA A 4 -7.43 -12.74 -7.07
C ALA A 4 -7.58 -11.85 -5.82
N GLN A 5 -8.61 -12.09 -5.00
CA GLN A 5 -8.89 -11.34 -3.77
C GLN A 5 -7.98 -11.81 -2.64
N ASN A 6 -7.89 -13.13 -2.47
CA ASN A 6 -6.94 -13.75 -1.54
C ASN A 6 -5.48 -13.41 -1.86
N LEU A 7 -5.16 -13.14 -3.14
CA LEU A 7 -3.80 -12.75 -3.53
C LEU A 7 -3.43 -11.37 -3.00
N ILE A 8 -4.29 -10.35 -3.13
CA ILE A 8 -3.96 -9.00 -2.67
C ILE A 8 -3.95 -8.89 -1.13
N VAL A 9 -4.86 -9.58 -0.43
CA VAL A 9 -4.86 -9.63 1.04
C VAL A 9 -3.55 -10.22 1.57
N ASN A 10 -3.10 -11.34 0.98
CA ASN A 10 -1.83 -11.96 1.40
C ASN A 10 -0.63 -11.12 1.01
N ALA A 11 -0.67 -10.46 -0.14
CA ALA A 11 0.40 -9.57 -0.59
C ALA A 11 0.52 -8.32 0.30
N VAL A 12 -0.59 -7.70 0.72
CA VAL A 12 -0.59 -6.57 1.67
C VAL A 12 -0.09 -7.01 3.06
N LYS A 13 -0.36 -8.24 3.47
CA LYS A 13 0.22 -8.81 4.70
C LYS A 13 1.73 -9.03 4.59
N ALA A 14 2.24 -9.35 3.40
CA ALA A 14 3.67 -9.54 3.14
C ALA A 14 4.48 -8.23 3.13
N THR A 15 3.83 -7.07 2.94
CA THR A 15 4.51 -5.78 3.12
C THR A 15 4.71 -5.46 4.60
N VAL A 16 5.90 -4.99 4.96
CA VAL A 16 6.28 -4.69 6.34
C VAL A 16 6.81 -3.27 6.48
N LYS A 17 6.65 -2.70 7.68
CA LYS A 17 7.14 -1.35 7.97
C LYS A 17 8.65 -1.25 7.69
N GLY A 18 9.07 -0.13 7.11
CA GLY A 18 10.44 0.14 6.72
C GLY A 18 10.79 -0.24 5.28
N MET A 19 9.94 -1.00 4.58
CA MET A 19 10.13 -1.26 3.14
C MET A 19 10.05 0.03 2.33
N SER A 20 10.92 0.16 1.34
CA SER A 20 10.83 1.20 0.31
C SER A 20 9.61 1.00 -0.59
N LEU A 21 9.24 2.05 -1.34
CA LEU A 21 8.18 1.94 -2.36
C LEU A 21 8.49 0.84 -3.38
N GLU A 22 9.74 0.75 -3.87
CA GLU A 22 10.16 -0.27 -4.83
C GLU A 22 9.99 -1.70 -4.27
N GLU A 23 10.37 -1.94 -3.01
CA GLU A 23 10.17 -3.24 -2.35
C GLU A 23 8.68 -3.58 -2.22
N VAL A 24 7.84 -2.60 -1.88
CA VAL A 24 6.39 -2.78 -1.83
C VAL A 24 5.81 -3.07 -3.22
N GLU A 25 6.24 -2.34 -4.25
CA GLU A 25 5.78 -2.51 -5.62
C GLU A 25 6.20 -3.87 -6.21
N SER A 26 7.32 -4.43 -5.76
CA SER A 26 7.72 -5.80 -6.13
C SER A 26 6.76 -6.88 -5.61
N ILE A 27 5.99 -6.57 -4.56
CA ILE A 27 5.03 -7.48 -3.91
C ILE A 27 3.61 -7.21 -4.41
N LEU A 28 3.21 -5.94 -4.48
CA LEU A 28 1.84 -5.50 -4.76
C LEU A 28 1.61 -5.05 -6.20
N GLY A 29 2.66 -4.86 -6.98
CA GLY A 29 2.61 -4.08 -8.21
C GLY A 29 2.58 -2.57 -7.93
N ILE A 30 2.39 -1.78 -8.99
CA ILE A 30 2.34 -0.32 -8.89
C ILE A 30 0.98 0.10 -8.30
N GLY A 31 1.02 0.87 -7.21
CA GLY A 31 -0.17 1.44 -6.59
C GLY A 31 -0.65 2.71 -7.29
N GLU A 32 -1.91 3.09 -7.07
CA GLU A 32 -2.44 4.38 -7.48
C GLU A 32 -1.99 5.48 -6.51
N PHE A 33 -1.33 6.51 -7.02
CA PHE A 33 -0.86 7.63 -6.18
C PHE A 33 -2.04 8.45 -5.66
N GLY A 34 -2.20 8.49 -4.34
CA GLY A 34 -3.25 9.23 -3.64
C GLY A 34 -2.86 10.66 -3.25
N GLY A 35 -1.56 11.00 -3.31
CA GLY A 35 -1.04 12.31 -2.97
C GLY A 35 0.12 12.27 -1.98
N ASP A 36 0.77 13.42 -1.83
CA ASP A 36 1.85 13.63 -0.87
C ASP A 36 1.60 14.85 0.03
N MET A 37 2.29 14.87 1.16
CA MET A 37 2.41 16.03 2.01
C MET A 37 3.85 16.16 2.45
N THR A 38 4.44 17.33 2.20
CA THR A 38 5.80 17.64 2.64
C THR A 38 5.79 18.69 3.74
N THR A 39 6.44 18.34 4.85
CA THR A 39 6.76 19.24 5.96
C THR A 39 8.29 19.41 6.03
N PRO A 40 8.83 20.39 6.78
CA PRO A 40 10.28 20.55 6.91
C PRO A 40 11.04 19.32 7.44
N ASN A 41 10.32 18.41 8.13
CA ASN A 41 10.93 17.25 8.81
C ASN A 41 10.58 15.92 8.16
N ALA A 42 9.58 15.89 7.27
CA ALA A 42 9.13 14.64 6.66
C ALA A 42 8.31 14.89 5.39
N THR A 43 8.47 13.99 4.43
CA THR A 43 7.54 13.79 3.31
C THR A 43 6.72 12.54 3.59
N THR A 44 5.40 12.64 3.38
CA THR A 44 4.50 11.50 3.39
C THR A 44 3.90 11.28 2.02
N GLU A 45 3.86 10.06 1.54
CA GLU A 45 3.26 9.68 0.25
C GLU A 45 2.23 8.58 0.47
N THR A 46 1.08 8.71 -0.19
CA THR A 46 -0.04 7.76 -0.05
C THR A 46 -0.25 7.01 -1.36
N TYR A 47 -0.38 5.69 -1.28
CA TYR A 47 -0.68 4.83 -2.43
C TYR A 47 -1.84 3.90 -2.12
N TRP A 48 -2.71 3.72 -3.11
CA TRP A 48 -3.90 2.86 -3.06
C TRP A 48 -3.70 1.60 -3.89
N TYR A 49 -4.17 0.48 -3.35
CA TYR A 49 -4.10 -0.84 -4.00
C TYR A 49 -5.50 -1.44 -4.01
N GLU A 50 -6.12 -1.49 -5.19
CA GLU A 50 -7.47 -1.98 -5.39
C GLU A 50 -7.52 -3.51 -5.48
N GLY A 51 -8.38 -4.11 -4.65
CA GLY A 51 -8.75 -5.51 -4.71
C GLY A 51 -9.92 -5.77 -5.66
N VAL A 52 -10.04 -7.02 -6.10
CA VAL A 52 -11.01 -7.45 -7.14
C VAL A 52 -12.50 -7.33 -6.78
N SER A 53 -12.87 -7.08 -5.51
CA SER A 53 -14.27 -6.88 -5.05
C SER A 53 -14.60 -5.45 -4.64
N GLY A 54 -13.71 -4.48 -4.90
CA GLY A 54 -13.89 -3.10 -4.42
C GLY A 54 -13.49 -2.90 -2.95
N GLY A 55 -12.78 -3.87 -2.35
CA GLY A 55 -11.95 -3.60 -1.18
C GLY A 55 -10.60 -3.02 -1.62
N SER A 56 -9.99 -2.16 -0.81
CA SER A 56 -8.71 -1.52 -1.14
C SER A 56 -7.79 -1.44 0.07
N ALA A 57 -6.49 -1.32 -0.18
CA ALA A 57 -5.50 -1.00 0.84
C ALA A 57 -4.91 0.37 0.59
N GLN A 58 -4.73 1.14 1.66
CA GLN A 58 -3.95 2.36 1.66
C GLN A 58 -2.61 2.09 2.34
N LEU A 59 -1.51 2.40 1.66
CA LEU A 59 -0.17 2.38 2.23
C LEU A 59 0.37 3.81 2.29
N ILE A 60 0.93 4.18 3.44
CA ILE A 60 1.51 5.51 3.69
C ILE A 60 2.99 5.36 3.98
N PHE A 61 3.79 6.04 3.17
CA PHE A 61 5.23 6.10 3.25
C PHE A 61 5.65 7.38 3.96
N TYR A 62 6.63 7.29 4.84
CA TYR A 62 7.28 8.42 5.52
C TYR A 62 8.74 8.42 5.09
N ASN A 63 9.17 9.51 4.47
CA ASN A 63 10.53 9.67 3.93
C ASN A 63 10.96 8.46 3.07
N GLY A 64 10.06 8.01 2.17
CA GLY A 64 10.31 6.90 1.24
C GLY A 64 10.18 5.49 1.83
N THR A 65 9.77 5.34 3.09
CA THR A 65 9.62 4.01 3.73
C THR A 65 8.22 3.79 4.29
N LEU A 66 7.67 2.58 4.14
CA LEU A 66 6.35 2.21 4.60
C LEU A 66 6.23 2.38 6.11
N GLY A 67 5.36 3.27 6.57
CA GLY A 67 5.10 3.47 8.01
C GLY A 67 3.73 2.97 8.46
N MET A 68 2.73 3.04 7.57
CA MET A 68 1.35 2.67 7.88
C MET A 68 0.69 1.94 6.70
N LYS A 69 -0.21 1.01 7.04
CA LYS A 69 -1.10 0.33 6.11
C LYS A 69 -2.50 0.22 6.71
N GLU A 70 -3.51 0.49 5.91
CA GLU A 70 -4.92 0.39 6.26
C GLU A 70 -5.64 -0.44 5.19
N GLU A 71 -6.55 -1.32 5.62
CA GLU A 71 -7.32 -2.21 4.74
C GLU A 71 -8.81 -1.85 4.85
N PHE A 72 -9.46 -1.60 3.71
CA PHE A 72 -10.86 -1.20 3.62
C PHE A 72 -11.64 -2.23 2.81
N GLY A 73 -12.46 -3.04 3.49
CA GLY A 73 -13.28 -4.03 2.79
C GLY A 73 -12.49 -5.13 2.05
N LEU A 74 -11.18 -5.21 2.25
CA LEU A 74 -10.33 -6.33 1.88
C LEU A 74 -10.68 -7.51 2.80
N GLN A 75 -11.28 -8.56 2.24
CA GLN A 75 -11.62 -9.81 2.93
C GLN A 75 -11.06 -11.00 2.14
#